data_AF-A0A4V1U989-F1
#
_entry.id   AF-A0A4V1U989-F1
#
_cell.length_a   1.000
_cell.length_b   1.000
_cell.length_c   1.000
_cell.angle_alpha   90.00
_cell.angle_beta   90.00
_cell.angle_gamma   90.00
#
_symmetry.space_group_name_H-M   'P 1'
#
loop_
_entity.id
_entity.type
_entity.pdbx_description
1 polymer ?
#
loop_
_entity_poly.entity_id
_entity_poly.type
_entity_poly.pdbx_seq_one_letter_code
_entity_poly.pdbx_strand_id
1 'polypeptide(L)'
;MQARGCSGHPSVEDHRIHTLFGHQHATEYGHGWEGDEDRSDVKSVTGSHPAVIGVDFSAITSGSEASVQSNKQKLKKNIESTYNRGGVTTVAWHFSNPVSKGGFYWVDSVSKPAVKYLIPGGSAHEQYKEILKSVADFAKNLKGNDGKQVPMIFRPYHEFDGGWFWWGKSHCTKEEFIFLWRFTVGYLRDSLNVHNFIYCFSPDNLFNSEAEYLDRYPGDEWVDMVGMDNYGDMGRYGKYNLDAAIKKLSIVDGYAKKAGKLAAFTETGLESI
;
A
#
# COMPACT_ATOMS: atom_id res chain seq x y z
N MET A 1 58.70 -27.05 -1.84
CA MET A 1 57.88 -26.68 -3.03
C MET A 1 56.48 -27.18 -2.75
N GLN A 2 55.54 -26.30 -2.39
CA GLN A 2 54.63 -25.59 -3.32
C GLN A 2 53.76 -26.60 -4.11
N ALA A 3 52.43 -26.54 -4.17
CA ALA A 3 51.52 -25.42 -3.92
C ALA A 3 50.15 -25.90 -3.41
N ARG A 4 49.54 -25.02 -2.63
CA ARG A 4 48.10 -24.97 -2.35
C ARG A 4 47.36 -24.64 -3.66
N GLY A 5 46.16 -25.18 -3.81
CA GLY A 5 45.21 -24.79 -4.86
C GLY A 5 43.78 -24.99 -4.37
N CYS A 6 43.33 -24.11 -3.48
CA CYS A 6 41.90 -23.89 -3.28
C CYS A 6 41.38 -23.03 -4.44
N SER A 7 40.34 -23.49 -5.11
CA SER A 7 39.24 -22.62 -5.58
C SER A 7 38.09 -23.49 -6.04
N GLY A 8 37.32 -24.00 -5.09
CA GLY A 8 35.93 -24.31 -5.38
C GLY A 8 35.26 -22.98 -5.75
N HIS A 9 34.84 -22.85 -7.00
CA HIS A 9 33.91 -21.79 -7.36
C HIS A 9 32.67 -21.94 -6.46
N PRO A 10 32.17 -20.86 -5.84
CA PRO A 10 30.82 -20.90 -5.29
C PRO A 10 29.91 -21.20 -6.47
N SER A 11 29.18 -22.31 -6.38
CA SER A 11 28.03 -22.55 -7.25
C SER A 11 27.16 -21.30 -7.18
N VAL A 12 26.85 -20.73 -8.33
CA VAL A 12 25.83 -19.68 -8.48
C VAL A 12 24.60 -20.21 -7.76
N GLU A 13 24.24 -19.61 -6.62
CA GLU A 13 23.00 -19.91 -5.95
C GLU A 13 21.89 -19.69 -6.96
N ASP A 14 21.13 -20.75 -7.24
CA ASP A 14 19.87 -20.68 -7.95
C ASP A 14 18.95 -19.80 -7.09
N HIS A 15 18.99 -18.49 -7.33
CA HIS A 15 18.06 -17.53 -6.74
C HIS A 15 16.68 -17.86 -7.32
N ARG A 16 16.01 -18.83 -6.69
CA ARG A 16 14.61 -19.13 -6.98
C ARG A 16 13.83 -17.82 -6.82
N ILE A 17 13.27 -17.37 -7.94
CA ILE A 17 12.40 -16.20 -7.98
C ILE A 17 11.11 -16.60 -7.27
N HIS A 18 10.95 -16.15 -6.03
CA HIS A 18 9.77 -16.41 -5.22
C HIS A 18 8.86 -15.18 -5.22
N THR A 19 7.55 -15.40 -5.35
CA THR A 19 6.52 -14.37 -5.12
C THR A 19 6.03 -14.49 -3.68
N LEU A 20 6.06 -13.39 -2.94
CA LEU A 20 5.51 -13.35 -1.58
C LEU A 20 3.99 -13.28 -1.65
N PHE A 21 3.31 -14.24 -1.01
CA PHE A 21 1.85 -14.21 -0.87
C PHE A 21 1.43 -13.24 0.24
N GLY A 22 0.43 -12.41 -0.04
CA GLY A 22 -0.12 -11.44 0.88
C GLY A 22 -1.60 -11.64 1.18
N HIS A 23 -2.03 -11.27 2.39
CA HIS A 23 -3.44 -11.24 2.75
C HIS A 23 -3.75 -10.04 3.65
N GLN A 24 -4.75 -9.26 3.27
CA GLN A 24 -5.22 -8.09 4.01
C GLN A 24 -5.93 -8.53 5.31
N HIS A 25 -5.68 -7.84 6.42
CA HIS A 25 -6.24 -8.12 7.74
C HIS A 25 -6.03 -9.55 8.26
N ALA A 26 -4.99 -10.25 7.75
CA ALA A 26 -4.82 -11.69 7.93
C ALA A 26 -4.73 -12.18 9.38
N THR A 27 -4.39 -11.29 10.32
CA THR A 27 -4.27 -11.58 11.75
C THR A 27 -5.21 -10.71 12.61
N GLU A 28 -6.16 -10.03 11.99
CA GLU A 28 -7.15 -9.20 12.69
C GLU A 28 -8.48 -9.92 12.84
N TYR A 29 -8.92 -10.60 11.77
CA TYR A 29 -10.13 -11.42 11.76
C TYR A 29 -10.06 -12.52 10.70
N GLY A 30 -11.00 -13.46 10.77
CA GLY A 30 -11.21 -14.51 9.77
C GLY A 30 -12.49 -15.27 10.02
N HIS A 31 -12.63 -16.45 9.44
CA HIS A 31 -13.84 -17.26 9.54
C HIS A 31 -14.07 -17.76 10.96
N GLY A 32 -15.03 -17.13 11.65
CA GLY A 32 -15.47 -17.52 13.00
C GLY A 32 -14.59 -17.00 14.15
N TRP A 33 -13.69 -16.04 13.90
CA TRP A 33 -12.83 -15.45 14.92
C TRP A 33 -12.48 -13.98 14.60
N GLU A 34 -12.23 -13.21 15.65
CA GLU A 34 -11.77 -11.82 15.58
C GLU A 34 -10.85 -11.53 16.77
N GLY A 35 -9.67 -10.98 16.51
CA GLY A 35 -8.74 -10.54 17.55
C GLY A 35 -7.97 -11.64 18.29
N ASP A 36 -8.12 -12.91 17.91
CA ASP A 36 -7.38 -14.04 18.47
C ASP A 36 -5.87 -13.89 18.23
N GLU A 37 -5.06 -14.17 19.25
CA GLU A 37 -3.61 -14.06 19.15
C GLU A 37 -3.00 -15.10 18.20
N ASP A 38 -2.03 -14.67 17.38
CA ASP A 38 -1.27 -15.54 16.46
C ASP A 38 -2.15 -16.38 15.51
N ARG A 39 -3.37 -15.89 15.23
CA ARG A 39 -4.38 -16.53 14.40
C ARG A 39 -4.38 -15.96 12.97
N SER A 40 -4.69 -16.82 12.00
CA SER A 40 -4.94 -16.46 10.60
C SER A 40 -5.66 -17.61 9.90
N ASP A 41 -6.61 -17.32 9.00
CA ASP A 41 -7.22 -18.35 8.16
C ASP A 41 -6.17 -19.00 7.24
N VAL A 42 -5.26 -18.20 6.68
CA VAL A 42 -4.15 -18.69 5.85
C VAL A 42 -3.30 -19.69 6.64
N LYS A 43 -2.95 -19.35 7.89
CA LYS A 43 -2.20 -20.26 8.77
C LYS A 43 -2.97 -21.53 9.11
N SER A 44 -4.27 -21.43 9.30
CA SER A 44 -5.13 -22.58 9.62
C SER A 44 -5.20 -23.58 8.47
N VAL A 45 -5.18 -23.09 7.23
CA VAL A 45 -5.27 -23.93 6.03
C VAL A 45 -3.90 -24.42 5.56
N THR A 46 -2.86 -23.59 5.66
CA THR A 46 -1.55 -23.85 5.04
C THR A 46 -0.44 -24.21 6.02
N GLY A 47 -0.65 -23.98 7.32
CA GLY A 47 0.36 -24.17 8.37
C GLY A 47 1.27 -22.97 8.62
N SER A 48 1.18 -21.88 7.84
CA SER A 48 1.99 -20.66 8.03
C SER A 48 1.18 -19.38 7.80
N HIS A 49 1.58 -18.30 8.45
CA HIS A 49 1.09 -16.95 8.12
C HIS A 49 1.47 -16.56 6.67
N PRO A 50 0.71 -15.66 6.02
CA PRO A 50 1.14 -15.08 4.75
C PRO A 50 2.47 -14.33 4.94
N ALA A 51 3.29 -14.29 3.90
CA ALA A 51 4.57 -13.57 3.93
C ALA A 51 4.37 -12.06 4.03
N VAL A 52 3.27 -11.55 3.45
CA VAL A 52 2.87 -10.15 3.54
C VAL A 52 1.52 -10.04 4.28
N ILE A 53 1.46 -9.19 5.29
CA ILE A 53 0.21 -8.86 5.98
C ILE A 53 -0.19 -7.44 5.59
N GLY A 54 -1.37 -7.33 5.00
CA GLY A 54 -1.97 -6.05 4.65
C GLY A 54 -2.75 -5.47 5.84
N VAL A 55 -2.60 -4.17 6.07
CA VAL A 55 -3.33 -3.41 7.09
C VAL A 55 -3.82 -2.09 6.50
N ASP A 56 -4.64 -1.34 7.23
CA ASP A 56 -5.15 -0.04 6.75
C ASP A 56 -5.04 1.07 7.80
N PHE A 57 -4.66 2.27 7.37
CA PHE A 57 -4.54 3.45 8.24
C PHE A 57 -5.84 4.26 8.44
N SER A 58 -6.95 3.89 7.81
CA SER A 58 -8.24 4.58 7.92
C SER A 58 -8.70 4.69 9.36
N ALA A 59 -8.60 3.59 10.12
CA ALA A 59 -9.04 3.50 11.50
C ALA A 59 -8.21 4.33 12.50
N ILE A 60 -7.01 4.78 12.10
CA ILE A 60 -6.13 5.65 12.90
C ILE A 60 -6.10 7.10 12.42
N THR A 61 -6.75 7.39 11.29
CA THR A 61 -6.83 8.73 10.68
C THR A 61 -8.27 9.26 10.59
N SER A 62 -9.24 8.48 11.06
CA SER A 62 -10.65 8.86 11.09
C SER A 62 -11.33 8.32 12.36
N GLY A 63 -12.42 8.98 12.78
CA GLY A 63 -13.20 8.61 13.96
C GLY A 63 -12.92 9.48 15.20
N SER A 64 -13.49 9.07 16.33
CA SER A 64 -13.26 9.75 17.61
C SER A 64 -11.86 9.47 18.14
N GLU A 65 -11.34 10.37 18.98
CA GLU A 65 -10.01 10.21 19.59
C GLU A 65 -9.87 8.87 20.32
N ALA A 66 -10.87 8.47 21.11
CA ALA A 66 -10.87 7.18 21.82
C ALA A 66 -10.80 5.98 20.86
N SER A 67 -11.55 6.02 19.76
CA SER A 67 -11.51 4.96 18.74
C SER A 67 -10.15 4.91 18.05
N VAL A 68 -9.60 6.07 17.65
CA VAL A 68 -8.29 6.18 17.03
C VAL A 68 -7.19 5.64 17.95
N GLN A 69 -7.20 5.96 19.24
CA GLN A 69 -6.19 5.44 20.19
C GLN A 69 -6.27 3.93 20.36
N SER A 70 -7.49 3.37 20.48
CA SER A 70 -7.69 1.91 20.53
C SER A 70 -7.20 1.22 19.26
N ASN A 71 -7.53 1.77 18.09
CA ASN A 71 -7.10 1.23 16.80
C ASN A 71 -5.58 1.32 16.62
N LYS A 72 -4.93 2.41 17.06
CA LYS A 72 -3.47 2.53 17.06
C LYS A 72 -2.82 1.42 17.89
N GLN A 73 -3.35 1.08 19.06
CA GLN A 73 -2.80 0.01 19.89
C GLN A 73 -2.90 -1.36 19.20
N LYS A 74 -4.08 -1.69 18.64
CA LYS A 74 -4.29 -2.94 17.89
C LYS A 74 -3.37 -3.04 16.67
N LEU A 75 -3.32 -1.96 15.88
CA LEU A 75 -2.52 -1.91 14.66
C LEU A 75 -1.02 -1.97 14.96
N LYS A 76 -0.54 -1.29 16.01
CA LYS A 76 0.84 -1.39 16.47
C LYS A 76 1.20 -2.83 16.83
N LYS A 77 0.36 -3.51 17.63
CA LYS A 77 0.56 -4.92 17.98
C LYS A 77 0.65 -5.81 16.73
N ASN A 78 -0.24 -5.62 15.76
CA ASN A 78 -0.24 -6.37 14.50
C ASN A 78 1.09 -6.18 13.74
N ILE A 79 1.44 -4.92 13.45
CA ILE A 79 2.62 -4.59 12.63
C ILE A 79 3.92 -5.07 13.29
N GLU A 80 4.09 -4.82 14.60
CA GLU A 80 5.28 -5.25 15.34
C GLU A 80 5.36 -6.78 15.42
N SER A 81 4.23 -7.47 15.63
CA SER A 81 4.21 -8.95 15.64
C SER A 81 4.52 -9.53 14.26
N THR A 82 4.06 -8.89 13.18
CA THR A 82 4.37 -9.28 11.80
C THR A 82 5.87 -9.18 11.53
N TYR A 83 6.48 -8.04 11.85
CA TYR A 83 7.93 -7.82 11.72
C TYR A 83 8.73 -8.84 12.54
N ASN A 84 8.35 -9.05 13.81
CA ASN A 84 9.04 -9.97 14.71
C ASN A 84 8.98 -11.44 14.26
N ARG A 85 7.99 -11.82 13.44
CA ARG A 85 7.90 -13.14 12.80
C ARG A 85 8.64 -13.22 11.45
N GLY A 86 9.26 -12.14 10.99
CA GLY A 86 9.94 -12.05 9.70
C GLY A 86 9.01 -11.77 8.50
N GLY A 87 7.77 -11.35 8.76
CA GLY A 87 6.81 -10.96 7.72
C GLY A 87 6.98 -9.50 7.28
N VAL A 88 6.40 -9.18 6.14
CA VAL A 88 6.35 -7.82 5.58
C VAL A 88 4.96 -7.22 5.84
N THR A 89 4.91 -5.94 6.23
CA THR A 89 3.65 -5.19 6.31
C THR A 89 3.47 -4.32 5.07
N THR A 90 2.31 -4.41 4.44
CA THR A 90 1.82 -3.43 3.47
C THR A 90 0.63 -2.67 4.05
N VAL A 91 0.55 -1.37 3.77
CA VAL A 91 -0.38 -0.44 4.39
C VAL A 91 -1.17 0.26 3.29
N ALA A 92 -2.43 -0.12 3.15
CA ALA A 92 -3.41 0.68 2.43
C ALA A 92 -3.82 1.90 3.27
N TRP A 93 -4.37 2.91 2.60
CA TRP A 93 -4.92 4.07 3.30
C TRP A 93 -6.24 4.50 2.67
N HIS A 94 -7.31 3.92 3.18
CA HIS A 94 -8.68 4.37 2.90
C HIS A 94 -8.97 5.69 3.64
N PHE A 95 -8.30 6.75 3.20
CA PHE A 95 -8.33 8.06 3.82
C PHE A 95 -9.72 8.69 3.68
N SER A 96 -10.42 8.96 4.78
CA SER A 96 -11.72 9.63 4.73
C SER A 96 -11.61 11.04 4.15
N ASN A 97 -12.58 11.46 3.33
CA ASN A 97 -12.58 12.77 2.71
C ASN A 97 -12.52 13.88 3.78
N PRO A 98 -11.43 14.66 3.88
CA PRO A 98 -11.25 15.61 4.97
C PRO A 98 -12.07 16.90 4.81
N VAL A 99 -12.72 17.12 3.66
CA VAL A 99 -13.44 18.38 3.35
C VAL A 99 -14.95 18.20 3.19
N SER A 100 -15.45 16.97 3.33
CA SER A 100 -16.88 16.66 3.29
C SER A 100 -17.24 15.59 4.31
N LYS A 101 -18.54 15.40 4.54
CA LYS A 101 -19.04 14.24 5.30
C LYS A 101 -18.80 12.95 4.49
N GLY A 102 -19.07 11.80 5.12
CA GLY A 102 -18.90 10.48 4.50
C GLY A 102 -17.58 9.84 4.88
N GLY A 103 -17.07 8.97 4.00
CA GLY A 103 -15.82 8.25 4.18
C GLY A 103 -14.85 8.48 3.03
N PHE A 104 -14.11 7.44 2.67
CA PHE A 104 -13.16 7.45 1.55
C PHE A 104 -13.83 7.23 0.18
N TYR A 105 -14.97 6.54 0.15
CA TYR A 105 -15.77 6.40 -1.06
C TYR A 105 -16.33 7.75 -1.53
N TRP A 106 -16.38 7.93 -2.84
CA TRP A 106 -17.12 8.99 -3.49
C TRP A 106 -18.63 8.69 -3.44
N VAL A 107 -19.40 9.68 -2.99
CA VAL A 107 -20.86 9.65 -2.95
C VAL A 107 -21.35 10.98 -3.52
N ASP A 108 -22.02 10.96 -4.67
CA ASP A 108 -22.37 12.17 -5.43
C ASP A 108 -23.12 13.25 -4.63
N SER A 109 -23.95 12.84 -3.68
CA SER A 109 -24.74 13.76 -2.85
C SER A 109 -24.00 14.33 -1.63
N VAL A 110 -22.80 13.82 -1.33
CA VAL A 110 -22.08 14.11 -0.08
C VAL A 110 -20.64 14.59 -0.32
N SER A 111 -19.92 13.94 -1.23
CA SER A 111 -18.49 14.12 -1.43
C SER A 111 -18.16 15.46 -2.10
N LYS A 112 -17.00 16.00 -1.76
CA LYS A 112 -16.40 17.14 -2.46
C LYS A 112 -15.06 16.73 -3.08
N PRO A 113 -14.67 17.32 -4.23
CA PRO A 113 -13.36 17.08 -4.85
C PRO A 113 -12.27 17.65 -3.93
N ALA A 114 -11.68 16.79 -3.10
CA ALA A 114 -10.91 17.23 -1.95
C ALA A 114 -9.51 17.73 -2.30
N VAL A 115 -8.90 17.17 -3.35
CA VAL A 115 -7.46 17.34 -3.66
C VAL A 115 -7.06 18.82 -3.72
N LYS A 116 -7.80 19.65 -4.44
CA LYS A 116 -7.54 21.10 -4.57
C LYS A 116 -7.56 21.87 -3.24
N TYR A 117 -8.21 21.34 -2.21
CA TYR A 117 -8.24 21.93 -0.87
C TYR A 117 -7.10 21.44 0.03
N LEU A 118 -6.45 20.32 -0.32
CA LEU A 118 -5.38 19.71 0.45
C LEU A 118 -3.98 20.10 -0.04
N ILE A 119 -3.84 20.56 -1.27
CA ILE A 119 -2.58 21.09 -1.80
C ILE A 119 -2.35 22.54 -1.33
N PRO A 120 -1.12 23.09 -1.37
CA PRO A 120 -0.80 24.44 -0.92
C PRO A 120 -1.71 25.51 -1.54
N GLY A 121 -2.18 26.43 -0.70
CA GLY A 121 -3.21 27.41 -1.05
C GLY A 121 -4.64 26.91 -0.86
N GLY A 122 -4.83 25.61 -0.69
CA GLY A 122 -6.11 25.00 -0.35
C GLY A 122 -6.52 25.24 1.11
N SER A 123 -7.82 25.41 1.35
CA SER A 123 -8.36 25.75 2.67
C SER A 123 -8.21 24.66 3.74
N ALA A 124 -7.93 23.42 3.34
CA ALA A 124 -7.76 22.27 4.23
C ALA A 124 -6.31 21.78 4.30
N HIS A 125 -5.35 22.53 3.73
CA HIS A 125 -3.94 22.13 3.68
C HIS A 125 -3.33 21.91 5.07
N GLU A 126 -3.59 22.80 6.02
CA GLU A 126 -3.07 22.66 7.39
C GLU A 126 -3.73 21.48 8.13
N GLN A 127 -5.03 21.25 7.95
CA GLN A 127 -5.71 20.07 8.48
C GLN A 127 -5.08 18.77 7.91
N TYR A 128 -4.76 18.77 6.62
CA TYR A 128 -4.09 17.63 6.00
C TYR A 128 -2.70 17.38 6.58
N LYS A 129 -1.93 18.43 6.85
CA LYS A 129 -0.64 18.33 7.54
C LYS A 129 -0.78 17.74 8.95
N GLU A 130 -1.82 18.07 9.71
CA GLU A 130 -2.08 17.45 11.03
C GLU A 130 -2.42 15.96 10.91
N ILE A 131 -3.14 15.56 9.87
CA ILE A 131 -3.42 14.14 9.58
C ILE A 131 -2.11 13.42 9.25
N LEU A 132 -1.26 13.99 8.40
CA LEU A 132 0.05 13.41 8.08
C LEU A 132 1.00 13.35 9.29
N LYS A 133 0.96 14.34 10.20
CA LYS A 133 1.67 14.27 11.49
C LYS A 133 1.21 13.07 12.31
N SER A 134 -0.11 12.83 12.38
CA SER A 134 -0.65 11.66 13.09
C SER A 134 -0.19 10.33 12.49
N VAL A 135 -0.09 10.25 11.16
CA VAL A 135 0.46 9.09 10.44
C VAL A 135 1.96 8.94 10.75
N ALA A 136 2.74 10.01 10.66
CA ALA A 136 4.17 10.00 10.93
C ALA A 136 4.48 9.60 12.37
N ASP A 137 3.74 10.14 13.34
CA ASP A 137 3.94 9.82 14.75
C ASP A 137 3.60 8.37 15.05
N PHE A 138 2.58 7.80 14.40
CA PHE A 138 2.33 6.37 14.48
C PHE A 138 3.49 5.57 13.89
N ALA A 139 3.86 5.84 12.64
CA ALA A 139 4.88 5.09 11.90
C ALA A 139 6.26 5.10 12.57
N LYS A 140 6.71 6.24 13.09
CA LYS A 140 8.02 6.37 13.77
C LYS A 140 8.12 5.57 15.06
N ASN A 141 6.98 5.29 15.70
CA ASN A 141 6.90 4.60 16.99
C ASN A 141 6.69 3.08 16.88
N LEU A 142 6.70 2.53 15.66
CA LEU A 142 6.63 1.09 15.42
C LEU A 142 8.04 0.50 15.47
N LYS A 143 8.30 -0.38 16.44
CA LYS A 143 9.62 -1.00 16.61
C LYS A 143 9.51 -2.50 16.80
N GLY A 144 10.44 -3.23 16.18
CA GLY A 144 10.62 -4.65 16.47
C GLY A 144 11.24 -4.89 17.84
N ASN A 145 11.30 -6.15 18.23
CA ASN A 145 11.98 -6.62 19.46
C ASN A 145 13.49 -6.33 19.42
N ASP A 146 14.05 -6.13 18.23
CA ASP A 146 15.44 -5.71 18.00
C ASP A 146 15.65 -4.18 18.21
N GLY A 147 14.59 -3.44 18.54
CA GLY A 147 14.60 -2.01 18.77
C GLY A 147 14.65 -1.17 17.49
N LYS A 148 14.66 -1.78 16.29
CA LYS A 148 14.67 -1.09 15.01
C LYS A 148 13.27 -0.68 14.59
N GLN A 149 13.16 0.39 13.79
CA GLN A 149 11.88 0.78 13.20
C GLN A 149 11.40 -0.29 12.22
N VAL A 150 10.10 -0.58 12.26
CA VAL A 150 9.47 -1.57 11.37
C VAL A 150 9.30 -0.96 9.97
N PRO A 151 9.91 -1.53 8.91
CA PRO A 151 9.66 -1.11 7.54
C PRO A 151 8.25 -1.50 7.08
N MET A 152 7.58 -0.62 6.34
CA MET A 152 6.25 -0.88 5.78
C MET A 152 6.18 -0.39 4.33
N ILE A 153 5.45 -1.13 3.49
CA ILE A 153 5.08 -0.66 2.15
C ILE A 153 3.84 0.23 2.31
N PHE A 154 3.97 1.53 2.11
CA PHE A 154 2.86 2.48 2.22
C PHE A 154 2.28 2.77 0.83
N ARG A 155 0.97 2.56 0.70
CA ARG A 155 0.24 2.59 -0.59
C ARG A 155 -0.87 3.65 -0.58
N PRO A 156 -0.50 4.94 -0.53
CA PRO A 156 -1.49 6.02 -0.47
C PRO A 156 -2.22 6.14 -1.81
N TYR A 157 -3.49 6.53 -1.77
CA TYR A 157 -4.28 6.89 -2.95
C TYR A 157 -4.34 5.80 -4.04
N HIS A 158 -4.34 4.53 -3.66
CA HIS A 158 -4.49 3.41 -4.60
C HIS A 158 -5.76 3.52 -5.47
N GLU A 159 -5.77 2.84 -6.61
CA GLU A 159 -6.92 2.81 -7.55
C GLU A 159 -7.37 4.20 -8.04
N PHE A 160 -6.42 5.14 -8.10
CA PHE A 160 -6.68 6.54 -8.46
C PHE A 160 -7.11 6.74 -9.93
N ASP A 161 -6.90 5.75 -10.80
CA ASP A 161 -7.36 5.75 -12.19
C ASP A 161 -8.88 5.49 -12.29
N GLY A 162 -9.48 4.94 -11.23
CA GLY A 162 -10.92 4.81 -11.03
C GLY A 162 -11.60 6.10 -10.53
N GLY A 163 -12.89 5.99 -10.19
CA GLY A 163 -13.74 7.09 -9.74
C GLY A 163 -14.50 6.86 -8.43
N TRP A 164 -14.28 5.72 -7.77
CA TRP A 164 -14.99 5.33 -6.55
C TRP A 164 -14.38 5.92 -5.27
N PHE A 165 -13.16 6.44 -5.30
CA PHE A 165 -12.56 7.18 -4.19
C PHE A 165 -12.46 8.66 -4.50
N TRP A 166 -12.47 9.51 -3.47
CA TRP A 166 -12.45 10.97 -3.68
C TRP A 166 -11.16 11.52 -4.31
N TRP A 167 -10.07 10.75 -4.29
CA TRP A 167 -8.81 11.05 -4.99
C TRP A 167 -8.79 10.53 -6.43
N GLY A 168 -9.85 9.85 -6.87
CA GLY A 168 -9.93 9.23 -8.19
C GLY A 168 -9.89 10.23 -9.35
N LYS A 169 -9.63 9.70 -10.55
CA LYS A 169 -9.39 10.43 -11.80
C LYS A 169 -10.49 11.43 -12.15
N SER A 170 -11.74 11.12 -11.82
CA SER A 170 -12.90 11.97 -12.09
C SER A 170 -13.03 13.17 -11.15
N HIS A 171 -12.27 13.20 -10.04
CA HIS A 171 -12.48 14.13 -8.93
C HIS A 171 -11.30 15.09 -8.69
N CYS A 172 -10.23 14.95 -9.48
CA CYS A 172 -9.08 15.85 -9.48
C CYS A 172 -8.35 15.84 -10.82
N THR A 173 -7.63 16.92 -11.14
CA THR A 173 -6.75 16.94 -12.32
C THR A 173 -5.53 16.04 -12.13
N LYS A 174 -4.83 15.75 -13.22
CA LYS A 174 -3.56 15.00 -13.19
C LYS A 174 -2.51 15.72 -12.35
N GLU A 175 -2.40 17.03 -12.53
CA GLU A 175 -1.45 17.89 -11.84
C GLU A 175 -1.75 17.96 -10.34
N GLU A 176 -3.02 18.08 -9.97
CA GLU A 176 -3.48 18.05 -8.58
C GLU A 176 -3.11 16.73 -7.89
N PHE A 177 -3.34 15.60 -8.54
CA PHE A 177 -2.98 14.28 -7.99
C PHE A 177 -1.47 14.11 -7.82
N ILE A 178 -0.69 14.46 -8.85
CA ILE A 178 0.79 14.39 -8.78
C ILE A 178 1.29 15.29 -7.66
N PHE A 179 0.73 16.49 -7.51
CA PHE A 179 1.09 17.39 -6.43
C PHE A 179 0.76 16.76 -5.07
N LEU A 180 -0.46 16.25 -4.89
CA LEU A 180 -0.90 15.60 -3.66
C LEU A 180 0.08 14.50 -3.26
N TRP A 181 0.38 13.58 -4.19
CA TRP A 181 1.35 12.50 -3.97
C TRP A 181 2.71 13.02 -3.50
N ARG A 182 3.32 13.93 -4.28
CA ARG A 182 4.65 14.47 -3.98
C ARG A 182 4.67 15.18 -2.65
N PHE A 183 3.60 15.92 -2.32
CA PHE A 183 3.47 16.57 -1.03
C PHE A 183 3.36 15.55 0.10
N THR A 184 2.54 14.50 -0.03
CA THR A 184 2.42 13.44 0.98
C THR A 184 3.78 12.82 1.28
N VAL A 185 4.49 12.41 0.24
CA VAL A 185 5.80 11.76 0.37
C VAL A 185 6.82 12.73 0.94
N GLY A 186 6.97 13.93 0.38
CA GLY A 186 7.95 14.91 0.83
C GLY A 186 7.67 15.40 2.26
N TYR A 187 6.40 15.60 2.63
CA TYR A 187 6.08 16.01 3.99
C TYR A 187 6.34 14.90 5.02
N LEU A 188 5.97 13.65 4.72
CA LEU A 188 6.28 12.51 5.59
C LEU A 188 7.78 12.25 5.69
N ARG A 189 8.47 12.13 4.55
CA ARG A 189 9.89 11.77 4.44
C ARG A 189 10.81 12.89 4.90
N ASP A 190 10.64 14.08 4.34
CA ASP A 190 11.63 15.17 4.46
C ASP A 190 11.29 16.13 5.61
N SER A 191 9.99 16.41 5.85
CA SER A 191 9.58 17.34 6.92
C SER A 191 9.36 16.64 8.26
N LEU A 192 8.79 15.43 8.25
CA LEU A 192 8.43 14.68 9.46
C LEU A 192 9.40 13.53 9.79
N ASN A 193 10.44 13.33 8.95
CA ASN A 193 11.52 12.35 9.12
C ASN A 193 11.02 10.91 9.28
N VAL A 194 10.05 10.51 8.45
CA VAL A 194 9.59 9.12 8.34
C VAL A 194 10.51 8.38 7.37
N HIS A 195 11.30 7.43 7.88
CA HIS A 195 12.29 6.67 7.10
C HIS A 195 12.05 5.16 7.09
N ASN A 196 10.86 4.73 7.52
CA ASN A 196 10.44 3.33 7.53
C ASN A 196 9.27 3.04 6.57
N PHE A 197 9.10 3.87 5.53
CA PHE A 197 8.19 3.63 4.42
C PHE A 197 8.91 3.33 3.12
N ILE A 198 8.33 2.40 2.36
CA ILE A 198 8.53 2.18 0.92
C ILE A 198 7.25 2.66 0.23
N TYR A 199 7.33 3.63 -0.67
CA TYR A 199 6.15 4.22 -1.31
C TYR A 199 5.74 3.46 -2.56
N CYS A 200 4.53 2.89 -2.57
CA CYS A 200 4.03 2.03 -3.64
C CYS A 200 2.94 2.72 -4.48
N PHE A 201 3.22 2.92 -5.77
CA PHE A 201 2.27 3.45 -6.76
C PHE A 201 1.50 2.33 -7.45
N SER A 202 0.18 2.33 -7.32
CA SER A 202 -0.66 1.21 -7.73
C SER A 202 -2.05 1.67 -8.16
N PRO A 203 -2.25 1.95 -9.46
CA PRO A 203 -3.59 2.09 -10.04
C PRO A 203 -4.38 0.77 -9.92
N ASP A 204 -5.67 0.83 -10.24
CA ASP A 204 -6.50 -0.33 -10.56
C ASP A 204 -6.08 -0.88 -11.94
N ASN A 205 -6.98 -1.52 -12.68
CA ASN A 205 -6.67 -2.20 -13.92
C ASN A 205 -7.14 -1.40 -15.17
N LEU A 206 -7.28 -0.08 -15.10
CA LEU A 206 -7.91 0.71 -16.18
C LEU A 206 -6.93 1.19 -17.27
N PHE A 207 -5.77 0.55 -17.38
CA PHE A 207 -4.72 0.87 -18.35
C PHE A 207 -4.44 -0.29 -19.32
N ASN A 208 -3.97 0.04 -20.53
CA ASN A 208 -3.64 -0.91 -21.60
C ASN A 208 -2.27 -0.67 -22.23
N SER A 209 -1.55 0.36 -21.77
CA SER A 209 -0.20 0.76 -22.21
C SER A 209 0.60 1.37 -21.05
N GLU A 210 1.93 1.43 -21.18
CA GLU A 210 2.80 2.11 -20.20
C GLU A 210 2.42 3.59 -20.04
N ALA A 211 2.04 4.28 -21.14
CA ALA A 211 1.65 5.69 -21.09
C ALA A 211 0.38 5.92 -20.25
N GLU A 212 -0.59 5.02 -20.34
CA GLU A 212 -1.81 5.08 -19.51
C GLU A 212 -1.52 4.72 -18.05
N TYR A 213 -0.68 3.69 -17.81
CA TYR A 213 -0.23 3.32 -16.47
C TYR A 213 0.46 4.50 -15.75
N LEU A 214 1.29 5.25 -16.50
CA LEU A 214 2.03 6.39 -15.99
C LEU A 214 1.28 7.72 -16.08
N ASP A 215 0.00 7.73 -16.45
CA ASP A 215 -0.76 8.97 -16.67
C ASP A 215 -0.75 9.88 -15.43
N ARG A 216 -0.75 9.32 -14.21
CA ARG A 216 -0.70 10.11 -12.97
C ARG A 216 0.55 9.82 -12.14
N TYR A 217 1.58 9.28 -12.79
CA TYR A 217 2.81 8.90 -12.12
C TYR A 217 3.57 10.13 -11.61
N PRO A 218 3.92 10.17 -10.31
CA PRO A 218 4.54 11.35 -9.70
C PRO A 218 6.03 11.48 -10.04
N GLY A 219 6.65 10.49 -10.69
CA GLY A 219 8.07 10.48 -11.05
C GLY A 219 8.91 9.55 -10.18
N ASP A 220 10.04 9.10 -10.71
CA ASP A 220 10.85 8.01 -10.13
C ASP A 220 11.44 8.32 -8.75
N GLU A 221 11.63 9.59 -8.41
CA GLU A 221 12.14 10.05 -7.12
C GLU A 221 11.09 10.01 -5.98
N TRP A 222 9.83 9.75 -6.32
CA TRP A 222 8.68 9.78 -5.39
C TRP A 222 8.03 8.41 -5.17
N VAL A 223 8.55 7.36 -5.81
CA VAL A 223 7.99 6.00 -5.82
C VAL A 223 9.12 5.00 -5.72
N ASP A 224 9.06 4.10 -4.73
CA ASP A 224 10.05 3.03 -4.56
C ASP A 224 9.61 1.74 -5.26
N MET A 225 8.29 1.53 -5.34
CA MET A 225 7.67 0.31 -5.82
C MET A 225 6.45 0.61 -6.69
N VAL A 226 6.27 -0.15 -7.76
CA VAL A 226 5.15 -0.03 -8.68
C VAL A 226 4.27 -1.28 -8.60
N GLY A 227 2.96 -1.10 -8.71
CA GLY A 227 2.00 -2.19 -8.61
C GLY A 227 0.72 -1.94 -9.40
N MET A 228 -0.24 -2.83 -9.22
CA MET A 228 -1.58 -2.76 -9.80
C MET A 228 -2.56 -3.52 -8.91
N ASP A 229 -3.77 -2.99 -8.79
CA ASP A 229 -4.92 -3.70 -8.25
C ASP A 229 -5.77 -4.24 -9.40
N ASN A 230 -6.18 -5.51 -9.32
CA ASN A 230 -6.97 -6.12 -10.39
C ASN A 230 -7.83 -7.26 -9.88
N TYR A 231 -9.05 -6.89 -9.49
CA TYR A 231 -10.18 -7.81 -9.36
C TYR A 231 -10.96 -7.91 -10.68
N GLY A 232 -10.98 -6.83 -11.47
CA GLY A 232 -11.80 -6.65 -12.67
C GLY A 232 -11.57 -7.67 -13.78
N ASP A 233 -10.33 -8.10 -13.97
CA ASP A 233 -9.96 -9.17 -14.93
C ASP A 233 -9.89 -10.54 -14.25
N MET A 234 -10.01 -10.60 -12.92
CA MET A 234 -9.85 -11.81 -12.11
C MET A 234 -11.18 -12.41 -11.68
N GLY A 235 -12.30 -12.03 -12.31
CA GLY A 235 -13.61 -12.66 -12.10
C GLY A 235 -14.68 -11.74 -11.50
N ARG A 236 -14.34 -10.50 -11.12
CA ARG A 236 -15.31 -9.48 -10.69
C ARG A 236 -16.44 -9.33 -11.71
N TYR A 237 -17.68 -9.38 -11.21
CA TYR A 237 -18.90 -9.36 -12.02
C TYR A 237 -18.95 -10.44 -13.14
N GLY A 238 -18.32 -11.59 -12.91
CA GLY A 238 -18.29 -12.70 -13.87
C GLY A 238 -17.30 -12.49 -15.04
N LYS A 239 -16.48 -11.44 -14.99
CA LYS A 239 -15.49 -11.14 -16.03
C LYS A 239 -14.12 -11.70 -15.64
N TYR A 240 -13.86 -12.94 -16.05
CA TYR A 240 -12.53 -13.53 -15.95
C TYR A 240 -11.79 -13.39 -17.28
N ASN A 241 -10.68 -12.67 -17.28
CA ASN A 241 -9.85 -12.40 -18.45
C ASN A 241 -8.36 -12.42 -18.09
N LEU A 242 -7.82 -13.64 -18.02
CA LEU A 242 -6.42 -13.87 -17.66
C LEU A 242 -5.42 -13.19 -18.61
N ASP A 243 -5.70 -13.17 -19.91
CA ASP A 243 -4.81 -12.53 -20.90
C ASP A 243 -4.69 -11.02 -20.65
N ALA A 244 -5.81 -10.37 -20.30
CA ALA A 244 -5.80 -8.96 -19.94
C ALA A 244 -5.03 -8.70 -18.63
N ALA A 245 -5.14 -9.60 -17.64
CA ALA A 245 -4.37 -9.51 -16.40
C ALA A 245 -2.87 -9.67 -16.65
N ILE A 246 -2.47 -10.69 -17.44
CA ILE A 246 -1.06 -10.94 -17.82
C ILE A 246 -0.48 -9.75 -18.58
N LYS A 247 -1.23 -9.20 -19.55
CA LYS A 247 -0.80 -8.02 -20.30
C LYS A 247 -0.50 -6.83 -19.37
N LYS A 248 -1.39 -6.54 -18.42
CA LYS A 248 -1.21 -5.41 -17.49
C LYS A 248 -0.08 -5.64 -16.50
N LEU A 249 0.05 -6.85 -15.95
CA LEU A 249 1.22 -7.22 -15.14
C LEU A 249 2.54 -7.08 -15.91
N SER A 250 2.55 -7.42 -17.20
CA SER A 250 3.73 -7.24 -18.06
C SER A 250 4.09 -5.77 -18.28
N ILE A 251 3.11 -4.87 -18.31
CA ILE A 251 3.36 -3.41 -18.36
C ILE A 251 4.01 -2.94 -17.05
N VAL A 252 3.48 -3.37 -15.90
CA VAL A 252 4.04 -3.02 -14.58
C VAL A 252 5.47 -3.55 -14.44
N ASP A 253 5.71 -4.83 -14.73
CA ASP A 253 7.04 -5.45 -14.69
C ASP A 253 8.02 -4.78 -15.67
N GLY A 254 7.59 -4.52 -16.91
CA GLY A 254 8.40 -3.84 -17.92
C GLY A 254 8.85 -2.46 -17.46
N TYR A 255 7.93 -1.67 -16.89
CA TYR A 255 8.26 -0.37 -16.33
C TYR A 255 9.16 -0.46 -15.10
N ALA A 256 8.90 -1.39 -14.19
CA ALA A 256 9.72 -1.61 -12.99
C ALA A 256 11.17 -1.90 -13.36
N LYS A 257 11.41 -2.80 -14.32
CA LYS A 257 12.76 -3.10 -14.84
C LYS A 257 13.42 -1.89 -15.47
N LYS A 258 12.68 -1.12 -16.27
CA LYS A 258 13.17 0.10 -16.93
C LYS A 258 13.56 1.18 -15.92
N ALA A 259 12.80 1.34 -14.84
CA ALA A 259 13.00 2.37 -13.82
C ALA A 259 13.85 1.91 -12.62
N GLY A 260 14.28 0.64 -12.60
CA GLY A 260 15.04 0.07 -11.47
C GLY A 260 14.23 -0.05 -10.18
N LYS A 261 12.96 -0.43 -10.27
CA LYS A 261 11.99 -0.48 -9.16
C LYS A 261 11.51 -1.89 -8.86
N LEU A 262 10.91 -2.07 -7.70
CA LEU A 262 10.18 -3.29 -7.35
C LEU A 262 8.81 -3.30 -8.02
N ALA A 263 8.32 -4.48 -8.40
CA ALA A 263 6.97 -4.69 -8.95
C ALA A 263 6.14 -5.61 -8.02
N ALA A 264 4.83 -5.36 -7.91
CA ALA A 264 3.90 -6.33 -7.32
C ALA A 264 2.52 -6.32 -7.96
N PHE A 265 1.82 -7.44 -7.78
CA PHE A 265 0.37 -7.49 -7.88
C PHE A 265 -0.21 -7.08 -6.52
N THR A 266 -0.50 -5.79 -6.34
CA THR A 266 -0.73 -5.20 -5.01
C THR A 266 -2.06 -5.60 -4.40
N GLU A 267 -3.11 -5.72 -5.20
CA GLU A 267 -4.37 -6.36 -4.79
C GLU A 267 -4.97 -7.21 -5.90
N THR A 268 -5.50 -8.35 -5.52
CA THR A 268 -6.27 -9.22 -6.40
C THR A 268 -7.08 -10.21 -5.58
N GLY A 269 -8.07 -10.81 -6.22
CA GLY A 269 -8.91 -11.84 -5.63
C GLY A 269 -10.17 -12.06 -6.44
N LEU A 270 -11.00 -12.95 -5.94
CA LEU A 270 -12.37 -13.10 -6.40
C LEU A 270 -13.23 -12.18 -5.53
N GLU A 271 -13.92 -11.22 -6.15
CA GLU A 271 -14.97 -10.49 -5.44
C GLU A 271 -16.09 -11.49 -5.10
N SER A 272 -16.65 -11.43 -3.88
CA SER A 272 -17.78 -12.25 -3.38
C SER A 272 -17.51 -13.69 -2.86
N ILE A 273 -16.34 -13.94 -2.24
CA ILE A 273 -16.13 -15.12 -1.36
C ILE A 273 -16.04 -14.66 0.10
#